data_AF-A0A4P5TCB2-F1
#
_entry.id   AF-A0A4P5TCB2-F1
#
_cell.length_a   1.000
_cell.length_b   1.000
_cell.length_c   1.000
_cell.angle_alpha   90.00
_cell.angle_beta   90.00
_cell.angle_gamma   90.00
#
_symmetry.space_group_name_H-M   'P 1'
#
loop_
_entity.id
_entity.type
_entity.pdbx_description
1 polymer ?
#
loop_
_entity_poly.entity_id
_entity_poly.type
_entity_poly.pdbx_seq_one_letter_code
_entity_poly.pdbx_strand_id
1 'polypeptide(L)'
;MSQHIAQMTLVVADYDEAIDFYTKKLNFDLIEDTPLTDTKRWVVVKPKGAKECALLLAKSANETQAKSVGNQTGGRVFLFLHTDHFDRDFNNLLNNHIKIINGPRMEEYGKVAVFEDLYGNLWDLIEPSSKSDYFYSTAILKIKEVEQVSFALDELKILRQHTLLEAGNVSFELKQSKEDPTVIVIWECFKNEASFQEHLQSTHLATFLKKDLVTLQNGYQTVNIY
;
A
#
# COMPACT_ATOMS: atom_id res chain seq x y z
N MET A 1 5.48 6.34 18.93
CA MET A 1 6.38 7.33 18.29
C MET A 1 6.30 7.11 16.79
N SER A 2 6.14 8.17 15.99
CA SER A 2 6.17 8.07 14.53
C SER A 2 7.59 8.34 14.04
N GLN A 3 8.11 7.46 13.19
CA GLN A 3 9.40 7.59 12.51
C GLN A 3 9.20 7.22 11.04
N HIS A 4 9.88 7.90 10.13
CA HIS A 4 9.86 7.60 8.70
C HIS A 4 11.21 7.94 8.06
N ILE A 5 11.46 7.36 6.88
CA ILE A 5 12.63 7.70 6.07
C ILE A 5 12.27 8.96 5.26
N ALA A 6 12.81 10.10 5.66
CA ALA A 6 12.46 11.39 5.06
C ALA A 6 13.12 11.63 3.69
N GLN A 7 14.37 11.18 3.54
CA GLN A 7 15.16 11.44 2.34
C GLN A 7 16.09 10.27 2.04
N MET A 8 16.33 10.03 0.76
CA MET A 8 17.34 9.10 0.29
C MET A 8 18.32 9.83 -0.63
N THR A 9 19.62 9.60 -0.41
CA THR A 9 20.67 10.21 -1.22
C THR A 9 20.77 9.52 -2.58
N LEU A 10 20.73 10.30 -3.64
CA LEU A 10 21.12 9.91 -4.98
C LEU A 10 22.43 10.61 -5.35
N VAL A 11 23.50 9.83 -5.54
CA VAL A 11 24.77 10.39 -6.02
C VAL A 11 24.65 10.78 -7.50
N VAL A 12 24.95 12.03 -7.82
CA VAL A 12 24.82 12.61 -9.18
C VAL A 12 26.17 13.08 -9.71
N ALA A 13 26.31 13.13 -11.04
CA ALA A 13 27.50 13.69 -11.68
C ALA A 13 27.49 15.22 -11.63
N ASP A 14 26.33 15.83 -11.82
CA ASP A 14 26.14 17.27 -11.78
C ASP A 14 24.76 17.65 -11.22
N TYR A 15 24.69 18.80 -10.54
CA TYR A 15 23.45 19.26 -9.94
C TYR A 15 22.43 19.72 -10.97
N ASP A 16 22.84 20.53 -11.95
CA ASP A 16 21.90 21.18 -12.87
C ASP A 16 21.34 20.17 -13.87
N GLU A 17 22.16 19.23 -14.35
CA GLU A 17 21.70 18.12 -15.19
C GLU A 17 20.67 17.24 -14.45
N ALA A 18 20.94 16.93 -13.17
CA ALA A 18 20.03 16.13 -12.38
C ALA A 18 18.73 16.90 -12.07
N ILE A 19 18.82 18.17 -11.68
CA ILE A 19 17.64 19.02 -11.43
C ILE A 19 16.78 19.11 -12.69
N ASP A 20 17.37 19.37 -13.86
CA ASP A 20 16.63 19.48 -15.11
C ASP A 20 15.94 18.15 -15.45
N PHE A 21 16.66 17.03 -15.36
CA PHE A 21 16.08 15.71 -15.62
C PHE A 21 14.90 15.40 -14.68
N TYR A 22 15.10 15.51 -13.37
CA TYR A 22 14.08 15.15 -12.39
C TYR A 22 12.87 16.09 -12.46
N THR A 23 13.09 17.39 -12.61
CA THR A 23 11.98 18.37 -12.58
C THR A 23 11.28 18.53 -13.91
N LYS A 24 12.01 18.50 -15.04
CA LYS A 24 11.42 18.74 -16.37
C LYS A 24 10.97 17.46 -17.05
N LYS A 25 11.74 16.38 -16.93
CA LYS A 25 11.42 15.11 -17.61
C LYS A 25 10.58 14.18 -16.76
N LEU A 26 10.95 14.00 -15.48
CA LEU A 26 10.15 13.18 -14.55
C LEU A 26 9.07 13.97 -13.81
N ASN A 27 8.97 15.28 -14.05
CA ASN A 27 7.91 16.15 -13.52
C ASN A 27 7.90 16.23 -11.98
N PHE A 28 9.06 16.09 -11.33
CA PHE A 28 9.21 16.23 -9.88
C PHE A 28 9.20 17.71 -9.46
N ASP A 29 8.85 17.95 -8.21
CA ASP A 29 8.97 19.26 -7.58
C ASP A 29 10.40 19.45 -7.04
N LEU A 30 11.01 20.60 -7.34
CA LEU A 30 12.23 21.07 -6.66
C LEU A 30 11.83 21.67 -5.32
N ILE A 31 12.27 21.06 -4.23
CA ILE A 31 11.88 21.42 -2.86
C ILE A 31 12.89 22.35 -2.23
N GLU A 32 14.17 22.07 -2.45
CA GLU A 32 15.24 22.89 -1.94
C GLU A 32 16.41 22.88 -2.90
N ASP A 33 17.09 24.02 -2.95
CA ASP A 33 18.30 24.22 -3.72
C ASP A 33 19.14 25.31 -3.05
N THR A 34 19.83 24.92 -1.99
CA THR A 34 20.57 25.84 -1.12
C THR A 34 22.08 25.66 -1.33
N PRO A 35 22.83 26.71 -1.76
CA PRO A 35 24.29 26.64 -1.78
C PRO A 35 24.85 26.54 -0.36
N LEU A 36 25.70 25.54 -0.11
CA LEU A 36 26.37 25.33 1.18
C LEU A 36 27.84 25.78 1.14
N THR A 37 28.49 25.59 -0.01
CA THR A 37 29.82 26.08 -0.34
C THR A 37 29.87 26.45 -1.82
N ASP A 38 30.99 26.98 -2.31
CA ASP A 38 31.19 27.28 -3.73
C ASP A 38 30.97 26.09 -4.68
N THR A 39 31.06 24.85 -4.16
CA THR A 39 30.98 23.62 -4.95
C THR A 39 29.89 22.65 -4.49
N LYS A 40 29.25 22.90 -3.34
CA LYS A 40 28.26 21.98 -2.74
C LYS A 40 26.93 22.68 -2.56
N ARG A 41 25.85 22.02 -3.00
CA ARG A 41 24.47 22.42 -2.79
C ARG A 41 23.71 21.37 -2.01
N TRP A 42 22.72 21.81 -1.25
CA TRP A 42 21.68 20.98 -0.69
C TRP A 42 20.49 21.01 -1.64
N VAL A 43 20.32 19.94 -2.41
CA VAL A 43 19.31 19.89 -3.48
C VAL A 43 18.36 18.74 -3.21
N VAL A 44 17.08 19.06 -3.04
CA VAL A 44 16.03 18.08 -2.74
C VAL A 44 14.95 18.15 -3.79
N VAL A 45 14.62 17.01 -4.39
CA VAL A 45 13.50 16.87 -5.33
C VAL A 45 12.54 15.78 -4.84
N LYS A 46 11.26 15.88 -5.20
CA LYS A 46 10.28 14.85 -4.84
C LYS A 46 9.25 14.61 -5.95
N PRO A 47 8.68 13.40 -6.06
CA PRO A 47 7.52 13.17 -6.91
C PRO A 47 6.36 14.10 -6.53
N LYS A 48 5.56 14.51 -7.52
CA LYS A 48 4.38 15.33 -7.27
C LYS A 48 3.43 14.66 -6.28
N GLY A 49 3.02 15.41 -5.26
CA GLY A 49 2.10 14.93 -4.22
C GLY A 49 2.72 14.05 -3.14
N ALA A 50 4.01 13.68 -3.24
CA ALA A 50 4.67 12.86 -2.22
C ALA A 50 4.76 13.57 -0.86
N LYS A 51 4.53 12.81 0.22
CA LYS A 51 4.57 13.30 1.62
C LYS A 51 5.70 12.70 2.44
N GLU A 52 6.14 11.49 2.11
CA GLU A 52 6.94 10.64 2.99
C GLU A 52 8.44 10.73 2.70
N CYS A 53 8.85 10.57 1.43
CA CYS A 53 10.26 10.48 1.06
C CYS A 53 10.61 11.40 -0.13
N ALA A 54 11.81 11.98 -0.10
CA ALA A 54 12.37 12.80 -1.17
C ALA A 54 13.78 12.32 -1.58
N LEU A 55 14.25 12.73 -2.75
CA LEU A 55 15.62 12.50 -3.18
C LEU A 55 16.50 13.69 -2.84
N LEU A 56 17.57 13.42 -2.09
CA LEU A 56 18.69 14.34 -1.90
C LEU A 56 19.69 14.11 -3.03
N LEU A 57 19.79 15.04 -3.97
CA LEU A 57 20.78 14.98 -5.04
C LEU A 57 22.14 15.39 -4.47
N ALA A 58 23.10 14.47 -4.46
CA ALA A 58 24.43 14.69 -3.91
C ALA A 58 25.48 14.56 -5.00
N LYS A 59 26.04 15.70 -5.45
CA LYS A 59 27.11 15.70 -6.46
C LYS A 59 28.33 14.93 -5.93
N SER A 60 28.83 14.00 -6.74
CA SER A 60 30.03 13.24 -6.41
C SER A 60 31.25 14.16 -6.22
N ALA A 61 32.03 13.92 -5.17
CA ALA A 61 33.18 14.74 -4.78
C ALA A 61 34.53 14.01 -4.92
N ASN A 62 34.51 12.70 -5.20
CA ASN A 62 35.71 11.88 -5.36
C ASN A 62 35.43 10.68 -6.27
N GLU A 63 36.50 9.99 -6.69
CA GLU A 63 36.42 8.84 -7.60
C GLU A 63 35.53 7.70 -7.09
N THR A 64 35.53 7.45 -5.77
CA THR A 64 34.68 6.40 -5.18
C THR A 64 33.20 6.74 -5.35
N GLN A 65 32.81 7.99 -5.07
CA GLN A 65 31.43 8.45 -5.26
C GLN A 65 31.05 8.53 -6.75
N ALA A 66 31.98 8.95 -7.61
CA ALA A 66 31.74 9.00 -9.05
C ALA A 66 31.41 7.60 -9.62
N LYS A 67 32.05 6.54 -9.13
CA LYS A 67 31.74 5.14 -9.48
C LYS A 67 30.36 4.67 -9.01
N SER A 68 29.74 5.38 -8.07
CA SER A 68 28.37 5.08 -7.61
C SER A 68 27.29 5.74 -8.47
N VAL A 69 27.62 6.73 -9.31
CA VAL A 69 26.64 7.37 -10.21
C VAL A 69 26.10 6.31 -11.19
N GLY A 70 24.79 6.04 -11.15
CA GLY A 70 24.15 4.99 -11.95
C GLY A 70 24.25 3.58 -11.38
N ASN A 71 24.82 3.41 -10.19
CA ASN A 71 25.02 2.11 -9.54
C ASN A 71 24.68 2.15 -8.05
N GLN A 72 23.63 2.88 -7.68
CA GLN A 72 23.18 3.13 -6.30
C GLN A 72 22.86 1.82 -5.56
N THR A 73 22.40 0.80 -6.29
CA THR A 73 21.91 -0.48 -5.75
C THR A 73 22.60 -1.70 -6.36
N GLY A 74 23.78 -1.53 -6.96
CA GLY A 74 24.53 -2.67 -7.52
C GLY A 74 23.84 -3.32 -8.72
N GLY A 75 23.16 -2.53 -9.57
CA GLY A 75 22.45 -3.00 -10.76
C GLY A 75 21.05 -3.61 -10.51
N ARG A 76 20.50 -3.46 -9.30
CA ARG A 76 19.10 -3.82 -8.99
C ARG A 76 18.19 -2.62 -9.25
N VAL A 77 16.88 -2.87 -9.34
CA VAL A 77 15.88 -1.77 -9.28
C VAL A 77 16.16 -0.91 -8.05
N PHE A 78 16.29 0.40 -8.27
CA PHE A 78 16.63 1.37 -7.24
C PHE A 78 15.36 1.87 -6.54
N LEU A 79 14.37 2.31 -7.31
CA LEU A 79 13.23 3.04 -6.79
C LEU A 79 11.91 2.53 -7.37
N PHE A 80 10.87 2.59 -6.55
CA PHE A 80 9.50 2.20 -6.89
C PHE A 80 8.63 3.45 -6.83
N LEU A 81 8.23 3.95 -8.00
CA LEU A 81 7.42 5.15 -8.14
C LEU A 81 5.96 4.75 -8.32
N HIS A 82 5.17 4.93 -7.27
CA HIS A 82 3.73 4.71 -7.33
C HIS A 82 3.02 5.89 -7.99
N THR A 83 1.99 5.58 -8.80
CA THR A 83 1.11 6.56 -9.43
C THR A 83 -0.35 6.15 -9.32
N ASP A 84 -1.23 7.16 -9.37
CA ASP A 84 -2.68 7.01 -9.45
C ASP A 84 -3.21 6.88 -10.89
N HIS A 85 -2.32 7.08 -11.89
CA HIS A 85 -2.69 7.07 -13.29
C HIS A 85 -1.51 6.63 -14.15
N PHE A 86 -1.38 5.32 -14.37
CA PHE A 86 -0.24 4.73 -15.08
C PHE A 86 -0.02 5.34 -16.47
N ASP A 87 -1.08 5.39 -17.28
CA ASP A 87 -0.96 5.77 -18.68
C ASP A 87 -0.55 7.25 -18.85
N ARG A 88 -0.97 8.14 -17.94
CA ARG A 88 -0.51 9.54 -17.91
C ARG A 88 1.00 9.61 -17.74
N ASP A 89 1.51 8.96 -16.71
CA ASP A 89 2.91 9.09 -16.32
C ASP A 89 3.83 8.28 -17.25
N PHE A 90 3.38 7.12 -17.73
CA PHE A 90 4.09 6.37 -18.75
C PHE A 90 4.19 7.14 -20.07
N ASN A 91 3.12 7.81 -20.51
CA ASN A 91 3.19 8.69 -21.69
C ASN A 91 4.13 9.88 -21.47
N ASN A 92 4.23 10.43 -20.25
CA ASN A 92 5.22 11.44 -19.93
C ASN A 92 6.66 10.91 -20.12
N LEU A 93 6.95 9.67 -19.73
CA LEU A 93 8.26 9.04 -19.98
C LEU A 93 8.55 8.95 -21.48
N LEU A 94 7.58 8.50 -22.28
CA LEU A 94 7.74 8.38 -23.74
C LEU A 94 7.96 9.75 -24.40
N ASN A 95 7.17 10.76 -24.04
CA ASN A 95 7.26 12.10 -24.60
C ASN A 95 8.59 12.80 -24.27
N ASN A 96 9.21 12.45 -23.15
CA ASN A 96 10.53 12.95 -22.75
C ASN A 96 11.69 12.04 -23.20
N HIS A 97 11.41 11.04 -24.04
CA HIS A 97 12.39 10.08 -24.55
C HIS A 97 13.18 9.36 -23.45
N ILE A 98 12.52 9.06 -22.34
CA ILE A 98 13.12 8.27 -21.26
C ILE A 98 13.26 6.81 -21.72
N LYS A 99 14.41 6.21 -21.43
CA LYS A 99 14.72 4.84 -21.85
C LYS A 99 13.86 3.83 -21.07
N ILE A 100 13.00 3.12 -21.80
CA ILE A 100 12.18 2.04 -21.25
C ILE A 100 12.95 0.72 -21.37
N ILE A 101 13.11 0.02 -20.26
CA ILE A 101 13.80 -1.27 -20.17
C ILE A 101 12.81 -2.41 -20.35
N ASN A 102 11.69 -2.35 -19.65
CA ASN A 102 10.58 -3.27 -19.81
C ASN A 102 9.29 -2.47 -19.98
N GLY A 103 8.55 -2.73 -21.06
CA GLY A 103 7.27 -2.09 -21.33
C GLY A 103 6.19 -2.43 -20.29
N PRO A 104 5.02 -1.77 -20.38
CA PRO A 104 3.91 -1.98 -19.45
C PRO A 104 3.45 -3.44 -19.44
N ARG A 105 3.29 -3.99 -18.23
CA ARG A 105 2.72 -5.32 -18.02
C ARG A 105 1.86 -5.33 -16.75
N MET A 106 0.92 -6.26 -16.71
CA MET A 106 0.08 -6.50 -15.53
C MET A 106 0.73 -7.55 -14.64
N GLU A 107 0.84 -7.24 -13.35
CA GLU A 107 1.31 -8.12 -12.28
C GLU A 107 0.26 -8.16 -11.16
N GLU A 108 0.37 -9.11 -10.22
CA GLU A 108 -0.58 -9.23 -9.10
C GLU A 108 -0.67 -7.96 -8.24
N TYR A 109 0.44 -7.20 -8.14
CA TYR A 109 0.55 -5.99 -7.36
C TYR A 109 0.22 -4.70 -8.15
N GLY A 110 -0.04 -4.79 -9.46
CA GLY A 110 -0.38 -3.62 -10.27
C GLY A 110 0.12 -3.64 -11.70
N LYS A 111 -0.14 -2.55 -12.40
CA LYS A 111 0.40 -2.28 -13.74
C LYS A 111 1.79 -1.66 -13.58
N VAL A 112 2.80 -2.25 -14.20
CA VAL A 112 4.20 -1.86 -14.00
C VAL A 112 4.95 -1.71 -15.32
N ALA A 113 5.86 -0.73 -15.40
CA ALA A 113 6.90 -0.63 -16.41
C ALA A 113 8.24 -0.29 -15.74
N VAL A 114 9.35 -0.68 -16.38
CA VAL A 114 10.71 -0.41 -15.90
C VAL A 114 11.39 0.60 -16.82
N PHE A 115 11.95 1.67 -16.25
CA PHE A 115 12.69 2.69 -16.99
C PHE A 115 14.03 3.01 -16.32
N GLU A 116 14.92 3.69 -17.05
CA GLU A 116 16.20 4.19 -16.53
C GLU A 116 16.17 5.72 -16.35
N ASP A 117 16.74 6.21 -15.25
CA ASP A 117 17.05 7.65 -15.09
C ASP A 117 18.23 8.09 -15.98
N LEU A 118 18.66 9.37 -15.90
CA LEU A 118 19.77 9.87 -16.70
C LEU A 118 21.11 9.15 -16.48
N TYR A 119 21.26 8.43 -15.37
CA TYR A 119 22.48 7.73 -14.98
C TYR A 119 22.36 6.21 -15.16
N GLY A 120 21.22 5.70 -15.62
CA GLY A 120 20.99 4.27 -15.78
C GLY A 120 20.45 3.58 -14.53
N ASN A 121 20.03 4.32 -13.48
CA ASN A 121 19.33 3.70 -12.36
C ASN A 121 17.98 3.19 -12.82
N LEU A 122 17.65 1.96 -12.41
CA LEU A 122 16.38 1.33 -12.77
C LEU A 122 15.27 1.74 -11.81
N TRP A 123 14.11 2.07 -12.37
CA TRP A 123 12.91 2.46 -11.64
C TRP A 123 11.72 1.63 -12.11
N ASP A 124 10.90 1.21 -11.16
CA ASP A 124 9.57 0.68 -11.45
C ASP A 124 8.55 1.82 -11.36
N LEU A 125 7.87 2.14 -12.46
CA LEU A 125 6.64 2.93 -12.44
C LEU A 125 5.49 1.95 -12.19
N ILE A 126 4.73 2.15 -11.12
CA ILE A 126 3.69 1.21 -10.69
C ILE A 126 2.40 2.00 -10.46
N GLU A 127 1.33 1.60 -11.13
CA GLU A 127 -0.02 1.89 -10.66
C GLU A 127 -0.44 0.65 -9.87
N PRO A 128 -0.44 0.74 -8.53
CA PRO A 128 -0.75 -0.42 -7.72
C PRO A 128 -2.10 -0.96 -8.15
N SER A 129 -2.20 -2.28 -8.26
CA SER A 129 -3.52 -2.89 -8.27
C SER A 129 -4.14 -2.39 -6.97
N SER A 130 -5.39 -1.95 -7.05
CA SER A 130 -6.21 -1.95 -5.85
C SER A 130 -6.30 -3.42 -5.42
N LYS A 131 -5.24 -3.97 -4.79
CA LYS A 131 -5.41 -4.98 -3.77
C LYS A 131 -6.29 -4.24 -2.80
N SER A 132 -7.58 -4.53 -2.97
CA SER A 132 -8.70 -3.77 -2.47
C SER A 132 -8.40 -3.37 -1.05
N ASP A 133 -8.82 -2.17 -0.65
CA ASP A 133 -8.97 -1.78 0.77
C ASP A 133 -9.97 -2.73 1.44
N TYR A 134 -9.64 -4.03 1.47
CA TYR A 134 -10.46 -5.06 2.01
C TYR A 134 -10.59 -4.72 3.48
N PHE A 135 -11.83 -4.57 3.91
CA PHE A 135 -12.12 -4.27 5.28
C PHE A 135 -12.10 -5.58 6.05
N TYR A 136 -11.04 -5.77 6.84
CA TYR A 136 -10.89 -6.92 7.69
C TYR A 136 -11.39 -6.62 9.10
N SER A 137 -12.28 -7.47 9.59
CA SER A 137 -12.82 -7.43 10.94
C SER A 137 -12.63 -8.78 11.63
N THR A 138 -12.35 -8.74 12.93
CA THR A 138 -12.36 -9.91 13.81
C THR A 138 -13.30 -9.67 14.97
N ALA A 139 -14.31 -10.52 15.13
CA ALA A 139 -15.21 -10.51 16.27
C ALA A 139 -14.96 -11.75 17.14
N ILE A 140 -14.80 -11.56 18.44
CA ILE A 140 -14.74 -12.65 19.41
C ILE A 140 -16.06 -12.67 20.17
N LEU A 141 -16.84 -13.72 19.95
CA LEU A 141 -18.13 -13.93 20.57
C LEU A 141 -18.04 -14.97 21.69
N LYS A 142 -18.81 -14.77 22.75
CA LYS A 142 -19.02 -15.72 23.83
C LYS A 142 -20.48 -16.13 23.86
N ILE A 143 -20.75 -17.42 23.65
CA ILE A 143 -22.07 -18.03 23.81
C ILE A 143 -22.42 -17.95 25.30
N LYS A 144 -23.61 -17.43 25.61
CA LYS A 144 -24.02 -17.13 26.99
C LYS A 144 -24.17 -18.38 27.85
N GLU A 145 -24.83 -19.39 27.30
CA GLU A 145 -25.18 -20.63 27.99
C GLU A 145 -24.49 -21.82 27.33
N VAL A 146 -23.81 -22.66 28.13
CA VAL A 146 -23.01 -23.80 27.62
C VAL A 146 -23.89 -24.84 26.93
N GLU A 147 -25.12 -25.04 27.43
CA GLU A 147 -26.09 -25.98 26.90
C GLU A 147 -26.59 -25.57 25.51
N GLN A 148 -26.47 -24.27 25.16
CA GLN A 148 -26.91 -23.73 23.88
C GLN A 148 -25.80 -23.73 22.82
N VAL A 149 -24.60 -24.24 23.11
CA VAL A 149 -23.46 -24.18 22.18
C VAL A 149 -23.79 -24.77 20.80
N SER A 150 -24.41 -25.95 20.76
CA SER A 150 -24.79 -26.58 19.48
C SER A 150 -25.79 -25.72 18.71
N PHE A 151 -26.79 -25.19 19.39
CA PHE A 151 -27.83 -24.35 18.77
C PHE A 151 -27.25 -23.03 18.26
N ALA A 152 -26.42 -22.36 19.06
CA ALA A 152 -25.76 -21.12 18.68
C ALA A 152 -24.82 -21.31 17.48
N LEU A 153 -24.11 -22.44 17.39
CA LEU A 153 -23.29 -22.78 16.23
C LEU A 153 -24.12 -22.95 14.95
N ASP A 154 -25.30 -23.57 15.03
CA ASP A 154 -26.16 -23.75 13.87
C ASP A 154 -26.75 -22.41 13.40
N GLU A 155 -27.13 -21.54 14.34
CA GLU A 155 -27.57 -20.16 14.02
C GLU A 155 -26.43 -19.31 13.44
N LEU A 156 -25.20 -19.45 13.93
CA LEU A 156 -24.02 -18.79 13.35
C LEU A 156 -23.70 -19.28 11.94
N LYS A 157 -23.91 -20.58 11.65
CA LYS A 157 -23.76 -21.11 10.28
C LYS A 157 -24.81 -20.53 9.33
N ILE A 158 -26.05 -20.34 9.80
CA ILE A 158 -27.11 -19.66 9.03
C ILE A 158 -26.71 -18.21 8.76
N LEU A 159 -26.25 -17.48 9.78
CA LEU A 159 -25.70 -16.12 9.63
C LEU A 159 -24.63 -16.11 8.53
N ARG A 160 -23.61 -16.98 8.63
CA ARG A 160 -22.54 -17.10 7.63
C ARG A 160 -23.08 -17.34 6.22
N GLN A 161 -24.04 -18.25 6.06
CA GLN A 161 -24.61 -18.55 4.73
C GLN A 161 -25.24 -17.32 4.09
N HIS A 162 -25.92 -16.49 4.88
CA HIS A 162 -26.50 -15.24 4.37
C HIS A 162 -25.45 -14.14 4.15
N THR A 163 -24.47 -14.00 5.04
CA THR A 163 -23.40 -13.01 4.89
C THR A 163 -22.56 -13.27 3.64
N LEU A 164 -22.27 -14.54 3.33
CA LEU A 164 -21.53 -14.93 2.12
C LEU A 164 -22.25 -14.58 0.81
N LEU A 165 -23.55 -14.28 0.86
CA LEU A 165 -24.35 -13.84 -0.31
C LEU A 165 -24.37 -12.32 -0.47
N GLU A 166 -23.86 -11.55 0.49
CA GLU A 166 -23.78 -10.10 0.38
C GLU A 166 -22.82 -9.71 -0.73
N ALA A 167 -23.24 -8.78 -1.59
CA ALA A 167 -22.42 -8.32 -2.72
C ALA A 167 -21.05 -7.75 -2.28
N GLY A 168 -20.96 -7.25 -1.04
CA GLY A 168 -19.77 -6.70 -0.44
C GLY A 168 -18.89 -7.71 0.32
N ASN A 169 -19.38 -8.92 0.59
CA ASN A 169 -18.62 -9.92 1.35
C ASN A 169 -17.56 -10.61 0.47
N VAL A 170 -16.39 -10.87 1.06
CA VAL A 170 -15.26 -11.57 0.44
C VAL A 170 -14.99 -12.87 1.18
N SER A 171 -15.03 -12.84 2.52
CA SER A 171 -15.02 -14.05 3.35
C SER A 171 -15.72 -13.82 4.69
N PHE A 172 -16.20 -14.92 5.29
CA PHE A 172 -16.80 -14.94 6.62
C PHE A 172 -16.54 -16.31 7.26
N GLU A 173 -15.52 -16.39 8.10
CA GLU A 173 -15.01 -17.63 8.67
C GLU A 173 -15.30 -17.73 10.16
N LEU A 174 -15.83 -18.88 10.58
CA LEU A 174 -16.15 -19.19 11.97
C LEU A 174 -15.13 -20.18 12.53
N LYS A 175 -14.50 -19.84 13.66
CA LYS A 175 -13.58 -20.72 14.38
C LYS A 175 -14.01 -20.85 15.83
N GLN A 176 -14.43 -22.05 16.23
CA GLN A 176 -14.66 -22.35 17.65
C GLN A 176 -13.32 -22.53 18.35
N SER A 177 -13.17 -21.93 19.54
CA SER A 177 -11.99 -22.12 20.37
C SER A 177 -11.84 -23.59 20.79
N LYS A 178 -10.60 -24.08 20.79
CA LYS A 178 -10.26 -25.42 21.29
C LYS A 178 -10.23 -25.49 22.81
N GLU A 179 -10.04 -24.35 23.47
CA GLU A 179 -9.91 -24.25 24.93
C GLU A 179 -11.25 -24.00 25.60
N ASP A 180 -12.16 -23.29 24.92
CA ASP A 180 -13.46 -22.94 25.45
C ASP A 180 -14.53 -23.07 24.34
N PRO A 181 -15.41 -24.09 24.40
CA PRO A 181 -16.39 -24.33 23.34
C PRO A 181 -17.45 -23.22 23.23
N THR A 182 -17.56 -22.34 24.23
CA THR A 182 -18.46 -21.18 24.16
C THR A 182 -17.84 -19.99 23.43
N VAL A 183 -16.55 -20.01 23.11
CA VAL A 183 -15.87 -18.89 22.42
C VAL A 183 -15.79 -19.17 20.92
N ILE A 184 -16.30 -18.22 20.13
CA ILE A 184 -16.25 -18.24 18.67
C ILE A 184 -15.48 -17.02 18.18
N VAL A 185 -14.50 -17.25 17.31
CA VAL A 185 -13.82 -16.19 16.57
C VAL A 185 -14.39 -16.13 15.16
N ILE A 186 -14.83 -14.94 14.76
CA ILE A 186 -15.28 -14.64 13.41
C ILE A 186 -14.18 -13.84 12.74
N TRP A 187 -13.72 -14.30 11.57
CA TRP A 187 -12.86 -13.53 10.68
C TRP A 187 -13.64 -13.13 9.45
N GLU A 188 -13.72 -11.83 9.22
CA GLU A 188 -14.57 -11.23 8.20
C GLU A 188 -13.71 -10.42 7.24
N CYS A 189 -13.99 -10.53 5.96
CA CYS A 189 -13.38 -9.72 4.91
C CYS A 189 -14.48 -9.17 4.01
N PHE A 190 -14.49 -7.85 3.83
CA PHE A 190 -15.39 -7.14 2.95
C PHE A 190 -14.62 -6.34 1.91
N LYS A 191 -15.23 -6.04 0.76
CA LYS A 191 -14.60 -5.30 -0.34
C LYS A 191 -14.06 -3.93 0.07
N ASN A 192 -14.69 -3.30 1.07
CA ASN A 192 -14.37 -1.99 1.63
C ASN A 192 -15.17 -1.76 2.93
N GLU A 193 -14.90 -0.66 3.63
CA GLU A 193 -15.61 -0.30 4.87
C GLU A 193 -17.11 -0.10 4.64
N ALA A 194 -17.53 0.48 3.51
CA ALA A 194 -18.95 0.68 3.22
C ALA A 194 -19.72 -0.65 3.15
N SER A 195 -19.12 -1.66 2.53
CA SER A 195 -19.67 -3.03 2.48
C SER A 195 -19.82 -3.64 3.87
N PHE A 196 -18.88 -3.38 4.79
CA PHE A 196 -18.99 -3.82 6.17
C PHE A 196 -20.09 -3.06 6.94
N GLN A 197 -20.24 -1.76 6.71
CA GLN A 197 -21.33 -0.98 7.32
C GLN A 197 -22.71 -1.44 6.82
N GLU A 198 -22.83 -1.83 5.55
CA GLU A 198 -24.03 -2.47 5.01
C GLU A 198 -24.33 -3.81 5.71
N HIS A 199 -23.30 -4.64 5.94
CA HIS A 199 -23.43 -5.88 6.71
C HIS A 199 -23.96 -5.63 8.13
N LEU A 200 -23.44 -4.61 8.83
CA LEU A 200 -23.91 -4.25 10.18
C LEU A 200 -25.40 -3.86 10.23
N GLN A 201 -25.96 -3.46 9.09
CA GLN A 201 -27.38 -3.10 8.93
C GLN A 201 -28.21 -4.24 8.32
N SER A 202 -27.63 -5.40 8.05
CA SER A 202 -28.29 -6.49 7.34
C SER A 202 -29.42 -7.11 8.18
N THR A 203 -30.48 -7.55 7.49
CA THR A 203 -31.64 -8.17 8.15
C THR A 203 -31.29 -9.50 8.82
N HIS A 204 -30.35 -10.26 8.25
CA HIS A 204 -29.94 -11.56 8.78
C HIS A 204 -29.04 -11.40 10.01
N LEU A 205 -28.14 -10.41 10.05
CA LEU A 205 -27.38 -10.09 11.26
C LEU A 205 -28.33 -9.60 12.37
N ALA A 206 -29.24 -8.69 12.06
CA ALA A 206 -30.25 -8.23 13.02
C ALA A 206 -31.14 -9.39 13.55
N THR A 207 -31.48 -10.34 12.69
CA THR A 207 -32.25 -11.54 13.07
C THR A 207 -31.45 -12.46 14.00
N PHE A 208 -30.16 -12.65 13.72
CA PHE A 208 -29.27 -13.41 14.60
C PHE A 208 -29.12 -12.74 15.97
N LEU A 209 -28.84 -11.43 16.00
CA LEU A 209 -28.65 -10.67 17.25
C LEU A 209 -29.90 -10.68 18.15
N LYS A 210 -31.10 -10.67 17.58
CA LYS A 210 -32.37 -10.78 18.33
C LYS A 210 -32.53 -12.10 19.09
N LYS A 211 -31.81 -13.15 18.71
CA LYS A 211 -31.84 -14.44 19.42
C LYS A 211 -31.07 -14.39 20.75
N ASP A 212 -30.25 -13.36 20.94
CA ASP A 212 -29.56 -13.06 22.19
C ASP A 212 -28.66 -14.20 22.73
N LEU A 213 -28.11 -15.02 21.82
CA LEU A 213 -27.35 -16.23 22.15
C LEU A 213 -25.89 -15.97 22.56
N VAL A 214 -25.36 -14.81 22.19
CA VAL A 214 -23.93 -14.48 22.31
C VAL A 214 -23.72 -13.08 22.87
N THR A 215 -22.54 -12.84 23.46
CA THR A 215 -22.02 -11.51 23.77
C THR A 215 -20.74 -11.25 22.99
N LEU A 216 -20.54 -10.01 22.54
CA LEU A 216 -19.27 -9.59 21.95
C LEU A 216 -18.26 -9.38 23.08
N GLN A 217 -17.19 -10.17 23.10
CA GLN A 217 -16.08 -9.98 24.05
C GLN A 217 -15.12 -8.91 23.56
N ASN A 218 -14.70 -9.01 22.30
CA ASN A 218 -13.76 -8.08 21.66
C ASN A 218 -14.05 -7.97 20.17
N GLY A 219 -13.81 -6.78 19.60
CA GLY A 219 -13.82 -6.53 18.16
C GLY A 219 -12.52 -5.85 17.75
N TYR A 220 -11.87 -6.34 16.70
CA TYR A 220 -10.71 -5.72 16.08
C TYR A 220 -11.07 -5.37 14.64
N GLN A 221 -10.93 -4.10 14.28
CA GLN A 221 -11.02 -3.64 12.90
C GLN A 221 -9.63 -3.26 12.45
N THR A 222 -9.24 -3.72 11.27
CA THR A 222 -7.97 -3.34 10.67
C THR A 222 -8.24 -2.19 9.73
N VAL A 223 -7.84 -0.98 10.15
CA VAL A 223 -7.72 0.16 9.23
C VAL A 223 -6.37 0.00 8.56
N ASN A 224 -6.39 -0.36 7.28
CA ASN A 224 -5.28 -0.29 6.31
C ASN A 224 -3.88 -0.30 6.95
N ILE A 225 -3.32 -1.50 7.13
CA ILE A 225 -1.89 -1.66 7.35
C ILE A 225 -1.20 -1.45 5.99
N TYR A 226 -0.89 -0.18 5.70
CA TYR A 226 0.19 0.18 4.79
C TYR A 226 1.36 0.71 5.62
#